data_AF-A0A6V8CWU9-F1
#
_entry.id   AF-A0A6V8CWU9-F1
#
_cell.length_a   1.000
_cell.length_b   1.000
_cell.length_c   1.000
_cell.angle_alpha   90.00
_cell.angle_beta   90.00
_cell.angle_gamma   90.00
#
_symmetry.space_group_name_H-M   'P 1'
#
loop_
_entity.id
_entity.type
_entity.pdbx_description
1 polymer ?
#
loop_
_entity_poly.entity_id
_entity_poly.type
_entity_poly.pdbx_seq_one_letter_code
_entity_poly.pdbx_strand_id
1 'polypeptide(L)'
;MPVDGQSLDLPAKPGVYLFKRNDDRVMYVGKATVLRDRVRSYFSKSPDRAMIPSLVEAADHVDCIVTQNPSEALMLERQLIRKHKPRYNSLLKDDKSYPFIAISNEEFPRILYTRNPPADASIWGPFPDAGAAKRVIQVLRYEFGIRDKDCKGKDGCMARHIGLCKGPCH
;
A
#
# COMPACT_ATOMS: atom_id res chain seq x y z
N MET A 1 18.00 -17.09 -18.87
CA MET A 1 19.34 -17.11 -18.23
C MET A 1 19.15 -16.36 -16.93
N PRO A 2 19.67 -16.87 -15.80
CA PRO A 2 19.52 -16.17 -14.52
C PRO A 2 20.11 -14.76 -14.63
N VAL A 3 19.47 -13.81 -13.95
CA VAL A 3 19.92 -12.41 -13.94
C VAL A 3 21.36 -12.30 -13.42
N ASP A 4 22.21 -11.57 -14.13
CA ASP A 4 23.58 -11.26 -13.72
C ASP A 4 23.66 -9.86 -13.10
N GLY A 5 24.29 -9.76 -11.92
CA GLY A 5 24.45 -8.51 -11.19
C GLY A 5 25.39 -7.51 -11.86
N GLN A 6 26.28 -7.95 -12.77
CA GLN A 6 27.27 -7.07 -13.41
C GLN A 6 26.71 -6.27 -14.60
N SER A 7 25.61 -6.73 -15.21
CA SER A 7 24.99 -6.08 -16.38
C SER A 7 23.81 -5.15 -16.03
N LEU A 8 23.43 -5.07 -14.75
CA LEU A 8 22.31 -4.26 -14.29
C LEU A 8 22.69 -2.77 -14.16
N ASP A 9 22.30 -1.98 -15.16
CA ASP A 9 22.37 -0.53 -15.11
C ASP A 9 21.07 0.04 -14.49
N LEU A 10 21.11 0.24 -13.17
CA LEU A 10 19.99 0.79 -12.40
C LEU A 10 20.31 2.20 -11.88
N PRO A 11 19.32 3.10 -11.80
CA PRO A 11 19.54 4.46 -11.37
C PRO A 11 19.84 4.55 -9.87
N ALA A 12 20.64 5.54 -9.48
CA ALA A 12 20.88 5.91 -8.09
C ALA A 12 19.73 6.79 -7.54
N LYS A 13 18.48 6.31 -7.64
CA LYS A 13 17.26 7.02 -7.24
C LYS A 13 16.36 6.12 -6.39
N PRO A 14 15.44 6.70 -5.60
CA PRO A 14 14.42 5.92 -4.90
C PRO A 14 13.45 5.30 -5.90
N GLY A 15 12.89 4.15 -5.54
CA GLY A 15 11.91 3.47 -6.38
C GLY A 15 11.62 2.04 -5.93
N VAL A 16 10.96 1.31 -6.82
CA VAL A 16 10.60 -0.10 -6.65
C VAL A 16 11.31 -0.95 -7.69
N TYR A 17 11.81 -2.12 -7.30
CA TYR A 17 12.41 -3.11 -8.17
C TYR A 17 11.57 -4.40 -8.19
N LEU A 18 11.56 -5.08 -9.32
CA LEU A 18 10.79 -6.31 -9.55
C LEU A 18 11.71 -7.37 -10.13
N PHE A 19 11.82 -8.52 -9.45
CA PHE A 19 12.42 -9.71 -10.04
C PHE A 19 11.35 -10.49 -10.78
N LYS A 20 11.64 -10.85 -12.02
CA LYS A 20 10.69 -11.46 -12.94
C LYS A 20 11.31 -12.63 -13.70
N ARG A 21 10.45 -13.49 -14.25
CA ARG A 21 10.81 -14.55 -15.21
C ARG A 21 10.48 -14.11 -16.63
N ASN A 22 11.02 -14.80 -17.63
CA ASN A 22 10.76 -14.51 -19.06
C ASN A 22 9.28 -14.57 -19.47
N ASP A 23 8.41 -15.20 -18.67
CA ASP A 23 6.95 -15.21 -18.85
C ASP A 23 6.26 -13.99 -18.21
N ASP A 24 7.01 -12.92 -17.90
CA ASP A 24 6.59 -11.70 -17.19
C ASP A 24 6.06 -11.92 -15.77
N ARG A 25 6.20 -13.14 -15.22
CA ARG A 25 5.74 -13.44 -13.87
C ARG A 25 6.62 -12.75 -12.83
N VAL A 26 6.01 -11.84 -12.06
CA VAL A 26 6.67 -11.17 -10.93
C VAL A 26 6.88 -12.15 -9.78
N MET A 27 8.15 -12.41 -9.46
CA MET A 27 8.59 -13.35 -8.42
C MET A 27 8.82 -12.65 -7.09
N TYR A 28 9.32 -11.41 -7.13
CA TYR A 28 9.55 -10.57 -5.96
C TYR A 28 9.43 -9.08 -6.29
N VAL A 29 8.93 -8.30 -5.33
CA VAL A 29 8.88 -6.84 -5.38
C VAL A 29 9.53 -6.29 -4.11
N GLY A 30 10.39 -5.28 -4.26
CA GLY A 30 10.95 -4.56 -3.12
C GLY A 30 11.16 -3.08 -3.42
N LYS A 31 11.22 -2.25 -2.38
CA LYS A 31 11.56 -0.81 -2.48
C LYS A 31 13.02 -0.52 -2.12
N ALA A 32 13.54 0.59 -2.65
CA ALA A 32 14.86 1.11 -2.30
C ALA A 32 14.86 2.64 -2.21
N THR A 33 15.71 3.19 -1.34
CA THR A 33 16.10 4.61 -1.39
C THR A 33 17.10 4.88 -2.52
N VAL A 34 17.93 3.87 -2.84
CA VAL A 34 18.85 3.86 -3.98
C VAL A 34 18.73 2.49 -4.66
N LEU A 35 18.05 2.45 -5.81
CA LEU A 35 17.77 1.20 -6.55
C LEU A 35 19.04 0.42 -6.89
N ARG A 36 20.05 1.11 -7.44
CA ARG A 36 21.33 0.50 -7.82
C ARG A 36 21.98 -0.28 -6.69
N ASP A 37 22.15 0.36 -5.54
CA ASP A 37 22.87 -0.22 -4.40
C ASP A 37 22.06 -1.37 -3.79
N ARG A 38 20.74 -1.20 -3.71
CA ARG A 38 19.85 -2.22 -3.15
C ARG A 38 19.78 -3.47 -4.00
N VAL A 39 19.73 -3.35 -5.34
CA VAL A 39 19.68 -4.54 -6.21
C VAL A 39 21.04 -5.23 -6.25
N ARG A 40 22.15 -4.48 -6.27
CA ARG A 40 23.51 -5.06 -6.20
C ARG A 40 23.72 -5.91 -4.94
N SER A 41 23.11 -5.56 -3.81
CA SER A 41 23.26 -6.32 -2.58
C SER A 41 22.72 -7.76 -2.68
N TYR A 42 21.78 -8.04 -3.59
CA TYR A 42 21.26 -9.40 -3.83
C TYR A 42 22.29 -10.34 -4.44
N PHE A 43 23.31 -9.80 -5.12
CA PHE A 43 24.39 -10.56 -5.76
C PHE A 43 25.66 -10.63 -4.90
N SER A 44 25.61 -10.14 -3.66
CA SER A 44 26.72 -10.23 -2.72
C SER A 44 26.87 -11.66 -2.16
N LYS A 45 28.08 -12.02 -1.74
CA LYS A 45 28.40 -13.36 -1.20
C LYS A 45 27.72 -13.67 0.14
N SER A 46 27.20 -12.65 0.84
CA SER A 46 26.57 -12.76 2.16
C SER A 46 25.16 -12.14 2.11
N PRO A 47 24.17 -12.86 1.56
CA PRO A 47 22.83 -12.32 1.38
C PRO A 47 22.10 -12.07 2.71
N ASP A 48 21.42 -10.93 2.83
CA ASP A 48 20.64 -10.52 4.00
C ASP A 48 19.51 -11.50 4.37
N ARG A 49 19.05 -12.34 3.43
CA ARG A 49 17.92 -13.25 3.61
C ARG A 49 18.18 -14.57 2.91
N ALA A 50 17.82 -15.67 3.57
CA ALA A 50 18.00 -17.03 3.06
C ALA A 50 17.31 -17.30 1.70
N MET A 51 16.25 -16.54 1.37
CA MET A 51 15.52 -16.69 0.10
C MET A 51 16.22 -16.06 -1.11
N ILE A 52 17.22 -15.19 -0.89
CA ILE A 52 17.84 -14.39 -1.96
C ILE A 52 18.53 -15.26 -3.03
N PRO A 53 19.35 -16.27 -2.67
CA PRO A 53 19.97 -17.14 -3.68
C PRO A 53 18.94 -17.79 -4.61
N SER A 54 17.89 -18.38 -4.05
CA SER A 54 16.82 -19.01 -4.83
C SER A 54 16.02 -18.00 -5.67
N LEU A 55 15.88 -16.76 -5.21
CA LEU A 55 15.23 -15.70 -5.98
C LEU A 55 16.06 -15.31 -7.21
N VAL A 56 17.36 -15.08 -7.00
CA VAL A 56 18.29 -14.66 -8.06
C VAL A 56 18.42 -15.76 -9.12
N GLU A 57 18.51 -17.03 -8.69
CA GLU A 57 18.56 -18.19 -9.59
C GLU A 57 17.27 -18.36 -10.40
N ALA A 58 16.11 -18.08 -9.80
CA ALA A 58 14.81 -18.26 -10.45
C ALA A 58 14.39 -17.10 -11.36
N ALA A 59 15.00 -15.92 -11.21
CA ALA A 59 14.65 -14.72 -11.97
C ALA A 59 15.50 -14.58 -13.23
N ASP A 60 14.86 -14.22 -14.34
CA ASP A 60 15.53 -13.98 -15.62
C ASP A 60 15.87 -12.49 -15.82
N HIS A 61 15.08 -11.59 -15.24
CA HIS A 61 15.30 -10.14 -15.38
C HIS A 61 14.85 -9.35 -14.15
N VAL A 62 15.38 -8.13 -14.04
CA VAL A 62 15.04 -7.16 -12.97
C VAL A 62 14.61 -5.84 -13.60
N ASP A 63 13.38 -5.45 -13.31
CA ASP A 63 12.84 -4.15 -13.70
C ASP A 63 12.89 -3.16 -12.53
N CYS A 64 12.85 -1.87 -12.84
CA CYS A 64 12.66 -0.84 -11.83
C CYS A 64 11.69 0.27 -12.27
N ILE A 65 11.04 0.86 -11.27
CA ILE A 65 10.20 2.05 -11.42
C ILE A 65 10.74 3.09 -10.45
N VAL A 66 11.27 4.19 -11.00
CA VAL A 66 11.78 5.32 -10.21
C VAL A 66 10.60 6.12 -9.65
N THR A 67 10.70 6.53 -8.38
CA THR A 67 9.75 7.43 -7.73
C THR A 67 10.42 8.75 -7.36
N GLN A 68 9.63 9.78 -7.03
CA GLN A 68 10.21 11.07 -6.64
C GLN A 68 10.80 11.03 -5.23
N ASN A 69 10.20 10.22 -4.35
CA ASN A 69 10.60 10.11 -2.96
C ASN A 69 10.42 8.67 -2.42
N PRO A 70 11.02 8.34 -1.26
CA PRO A 70 10.89 7.01 -0.64
C PRO A 70 9.46 6.65 -0.20
N SER A 71 8.60 7.64 0.09
CA SER A 71 7.21 7.41 0.51
C SER A 71 6.35 6.91 -0.65
N GLU A 72 6.55 7.45 -1.84
CA GLU A 72 5.94 6.95 -3.08
C GLU A 72 6.40 5.52 -3.39
N ALA A 73 7.71 5.24 -3.25
CA ALA A 73 8.24 3.88 -3.44
C ALA A 73 7.56 2.87 -2.51
N LEU A 74 7.31 3.26 -1.25
CA LEU A 74 6.58 2.45 -0.28
C LEU A 74 5.14 2.17 -0.73
N MET A 75 4.45 3.18 -1.23
CA MET A 75 3.06 3.04 -1.68
C MET A 75 2.97 2.16 -2.94
N LEU A 76 3.85 2.40 -3.92
CA LEU A 76 3.93 1.65 -5.16
C LEU A 76 4.32 0.19 -4.92
N GLU A 77 5.28 -0.09 -4.03
CA GLU A 77 5.67 -1.45 -3.64
C GLU A 77 4.46 -2.26 -3.17
N ARG A 78 3.65 -1.69 -2.27
CA ARG A 78 2.46 -2.36 -1.75
C ARG A 78 1.41 -2.61 -2.81
N GLN A 79 1.18 -1.62 -3.68
CA GLN A 79 0.26 -1.77 -4.79
C GLN A 79 0.68 -2.93 -5.70
N LEU A 80 1.98 -3.04 -6.00
CA LEU A 80 2.53 -4.10 -6.84
C LEU A 80 2.51 -5.47 -6.14
N ILE A 81 2.83 -5.54 -4.84
CA ILE A 81 2.70 -6.79 -4.07
C ILE A 81 1.25 -7.26 -4.05
N ARG A 82 0.29 -6.36 -3.81
CA ARG A 82 -1.15 -6.71 -3.81
C ARG A 82 -1.62 -7.16 -5.20
N LYS A 83 -1.16 -6.49 -6.26
CA LYS A 83 -1.51 -6.80 -7.66
C LYS A 83 -0.95 -8.17 -8.09
N HIS A 84 0.33 -8.44 -7.82
CA HIS A 84 1.03 -9.60 -8.36
C HIS A 84 1.10 -10.80 -7.41
N LYS A 85 0.88 -10.59 -6.10
CA LYS A 85 1.04 -11.59 -5.03
C LYS A 85 2.28 -12.47 -5.22
N PRO A 86 3.49 -11.88 -5.30
CA PRO A 86 4.69 -12.61 -5.71
C PRO A 86 5.07 -13.70 -4.70
N ARG A 87 5.57 -14.83 -5.22
CA ARG A 87 5.93 -16.03 -4.42
C ARG A 87 6.94 -15.74 -3.30
N TYR A 88 7.89 -14.83 -3.53
CA TYR A 88 8.96 -14.55 -2.55
C TYR A 88 8.62 -13.37 -1.62
N ASN A 89 7.48 -12.68 -1.81
CA ASN A 89 7.01 -11.67 -0.86
C ASN A 89 6.24 -12.29 0.33
N SER A 90 5.96 -13.60 0.28
CA SER A 90 5.05 -14.33 1.18
C SER A 90 5.53 -14.54 2.62
N LEU A 91 6.69 -13.99 3.02
CA LEU A 91 7.19 -14.05 4.39
C LEU A 91 7.15 -12.71 5.14
N LEU A 92 6.65 -11.64 4.51
CA LEU A 92 6.31 -10.42 5.22
C LEU A 92 4.95 -10.59 5.90
N LYS A 93 4.91 -11.48 6.90
CA LYS A 93 3.92 -11.47 7.97
C LYS A 93 4.15 -10.23 8.83
N ASP A 94 3.89 -9.06 8.27
CA ASP A 94 3.50 -7.93 9.08
C ASP A 94 2.27 -7.37 8.38
N ASP A 95 1.14 -7.96 8.74
CA ASP A 95 -0.21 -7.61 8.28
C ASP A 95 -0.64 -6.26 8.87
N LYS A 96 0.28 -5.29 8.89
CA LYS A 96 -0.01 -3.87 9.04
C LYS A 96 -0.63 -3.41 7.73
N SER A 97 -1.77 -4.00 7.40
CA SER A 97 -2.66 -3.48 6.38
C SER A 97 -2.94 -2.03 6.73
N TYR A 98 -2.58 -1.16 5.80
CA TYR A 98 -2.80 0.26 5.96
C TYR A 98 -4.28 0.53 5.82
N PRO A 99 -4.81 1.46 6.62
CA PRO A 99 -6.21 1.79 6.56
C PRO A 99 -6.52 2.47 5.22
N PHE A 100 -7.70 2.17 4.72
CA PHE A 100 -8.36 2.84 3.62
C PHE A 100 -9.33 3.86 4.20
N ILE A 101 -9.59 4.91 3.42
CA ILE A 101 -10.78 5.72 3.59
C ILE A 101 -11.79 5.17 2.59
N ALA A 102 -12.99 4.84 3.05
CA ALA A 102 -14.06 4.39 2.16
C ALA A 102 -15.36 5.15 2.44
N ILE A 103 -16.18 5.35 1.41
CA ILE A 103 -17.55 5.82 1.54
C ILE A 103 -18.48 4.66 1.19
N SER A 104 -19.30 4.23 2.16
CA SER A 104 -20.26 3.14 1.97
C SER A 104 -21.35 3.50 0.96
N ASN A 105 -21.94 2.48 0.35
CA ASN A 105 -23.00 2.61 -0.65
C ASN A 105 -24.41 2.37 -0.07
N GLU A 106 -24.62 2.65 1.21
CA GLU A 106 -25.94 2.55 1.84
C GLU A 106 -26.76 3.83 1.63
N GLU A 107 -28.06 3.78 1.91
CA GLU A 107 -29.00 4.92 1.75
C GLU A 107 -28.48 6.22 2.40
N PHE A 108 -27.77 6.08 3.53
CA PHE A 108 -27.09 7.18 4.20
C PHE A 108 -25.58 6.88 4.30
N PRO A 109 -24.77 7.37 3.35
CA PRO A 109 -23.35 7.03 3.25
C PRO A 109 -22.54 7.39 4.50
N ARG A 110 -21.61 6.50 4.86
CA ARG A 110 -20.66 6.65 5.96
C ARG A 110 -19.24 6.78 5.45
N ILE A 111 -18.47 7.64 6.10
CA ILE A 111 -17.02 7.65 5.97
C ILE A 111 -16.42 6.61 6.91
N LEU A 112 -15.72 5.64 6.33
CA LEU A 112 -15.11 4.50 7.00
C LEU A 112 -13.59 4.67 6.99
N TYR A 113 -12.97 4.44 8.14
CA TYR A 113 -11.53 4.28 8.28
C TYR A 113 -11.23 2.83 8.63
N THR A 114 -10.98 2.00 7.63
CA THR A 114 -10.94 0.54 7.79
C THR A 114 -9.83 -0.08 6.96
N ARG A 115 -9.26 -1.19 7.44
CA ARG A 115 -8.29 -2.01 6.69
C ARG A 115 -8.97 -2.94 5.70
N ASN A 116 -10.25 -3.25 5.94
CA ASN A 116 -11.09 -4.12 5.13
C ASN A 116 -12.33 -3.34 4.69
N PRO A 117 -12.22 -2.51 3.64
CA PRO A 117 -13.37 -1.77 3.13
C PRO A 117 -14.40 -2.71 2.46
N PRO A 118 -15.71 -2.38 2.54
CA PRO A 118 -16.74 -3.08 1.76
C PRO A 118 -16.43 -3.03 0.26
N ALA A 119 -16.71 -4.10 -0.47
CA ALA A 119 -16.35 -4.22 -1.89
C ALA A 119 -17.12 -3.28 -2.81
N ASP A 120 -18.32 -2.86 -2.39
CA ASP A 120 -19.23 -1.96 -3.07
C ASP A 120 -19.05 -0.48 -2.68
N ALA A 121 -18.14 -0.20 -1.74
CA ALA A 121 -17.82 1.16 -1.32
C ALA A 121 -16.94 1.89 -2.35
N SER A 122 -16.98 3.22 -2.33
CA SER A 122 -15.94 4.03 -2.97
C SER A 122 -14.70 4.02 -2.06
N ILE A 123 -13.55 3.53 -2.56
CA ILE A 123 -12.37 3.23 -1.74
C ILE A 123 -11.17 4.08 -2.18
N TRP A 124 -10.52 4.74 -1.22
CA TRP A 124 -9.26 5.46 -1.39
C TRP A 124 -8.17 4.92 -0.46
N GLY A 125 -6.92 4.97 -0.93
CA GLY A 125 -5.76 4.47 -0.21
C GLY A 125 -5.12 3.26 -0.90
N PRO A 126 -4.32 2.45 -0.17
CA PRO A 126 -4.07 2.49 1.27
C PRO A 126 -3.33 3.76 1.70
N PHE A 127 -3.58 4.27 2.92
CA PHE A 127 -2.89 5.44 3.45
C PHE A 127 -1.74 5.05 4.39
N PRO A 128 -0.47 5.28 4.00
CA PRO A 128 0.69 4.96 4.84
C PRO A 128 0.75 5.80 6.12
N ASP A 129 0.32 7.06 6.03
CA ASP A 129 0.24 7.99 7.16
C ASP A 129 -1.18 8.01 7.73
N ALA A 130 -1.35 7.31 8.86
CA ALA A 130 -2.61 7.27 9.60
C ALA A 130 -3.06 8.65 10.12
N GLY A 131 -2.12 9.53 10.45
CA GLY A 131 -2.42 10.89 10.92
C GLY A 131 -2.97 11.76 9.79
N ALA A 132 -2.35 11.71 8.61
CA ALA A 132 -2.84 12.41 7.42
C ALA A 132 -4.24 11.93 7.03
N ALA A 133 -4.47 10.61 6.99
CA ALA A 133 -5.79 10.05 6.69
C ALA A 133 -6.87 10.52 7.66
N LYS A 134 -6.57 10.55 8.96
CA LYS A 134 -7.51 11.05 9.99
C LYS A 134 -7.82 12.54 9.82
N ARG A 135 -6.83 13.37 9.46
CA ARG A 135 -7.06 14.80 9.17
C ARG A 135 -7.99 14.99 7.97
N VAL A 136 -7.81 14.21 6.90
CA VAL A 136 -8.70 14.24 5.73
C VAL A 136 -10.14 13.90 6.15
N ILE A 137 -10.33 12.83 6.92
CA ILE A 137 -11.66 12.45 7.44
C ILE A 137 -12.27 13.59 8.26
N GLN A 138 -11.50 14.24 9.12
CA GLN A 138 -11.99 15.33 9.96
C GLN A 138 -12.49 16.51 9.10
N VAL A 139 -11.74 16.91 8.09
CA VAL A 139 -12.14 17.99 7.16
C VAL A 139 -13.41 17.59 6.40
N LEU A 140 -13.45 16.39 5.83
CA LEU A 140 -14.63 15.92 5.09
C LEU A 140 -15.89 15.90 5.96
N ARG A 141 -15.76 15.51 7.23
CA ARG A 141 -16.87 15.51 8.17
C ARG A 141 -17.32 16.91 8.57
N TYR A 142 -16.37 17.82 8.76
CA TYR A 142 -16.67 19.20 9.13
C TYR A 142 -17.41 19.94 8.00
N GLU A 143 -16.91 19.84 6.77
CA GLU A 143 -17.48 20.54 5.60
C GLU A 143 -18.79 19.91 5.13
N PHE A 144 -18.83 18.59 5.01
CA PHE A 144 -19.96 17.89 4.38
C PHE A 144 -20.92 17.25 5.38
N GLY A 145 -20.55 17.15 6.66
CA GLY A 145 -21.41 16.58 7.69
C GLY A 145 -21.62 15.06 7.55
N ILE A 146 -20.62 14.34 7.03
CA ILE A 146 -20.70 12.90 6.76
C ILE A 146 -20.66 12.10 8.08
N ARG A 147 -21.49 11.06 8.20
CA ARG A 147 -21.51 10.14 9.35
C ARG A 147 -20.32 9.19 9.36
N ASP A 148 -19.82 8.84 10.55
CA ASP A 148 -18.69 7.91 10.74
C ASP A 148 -19.10 6.56 11.36
N LYS A 149 -20.32 6.46 11.87
CA LYS A 149 -20.86 5.26 12.52
C LYS A 149 -22.38 5.20 12.40
N ASP A 150 -22.93 4.04 12.71
CA ASP A 150 -24.37 3.89 12.95
C ASP A 150 -24.74 4.63 14.23
N CYS A 151 -25.26 5.84 14.06
CA CYS A 151 -25.80 6.61 15.16
C CYS A 151 -27.22 6.13 15.45
N LYS A 152 -27.39 5.37 16.53
CA LYS A 152 -28.69 4.96 17.07
C LYS A 152 -29.17 5.97 18.11
N GLY A 153 -30.46 6.30 18.10
CA GLY A 153 -31.09 7.12 19.14
C GLY A 153 -31.88 8.33 18.62
N LYS A 154 -33.03 8.57 19.25
CA LYS A 154 -34.04 9.56 18.83
C LYS A 154 -33.51 11.00 18.81
N ASP A 155 -32.65 11.37 19.76
CA ASP A 155 -32.12 12.74 19.89
C ASP A 155 -30.78 12.95 19.17
N GLY A 156 -30.29 11.92 18.47
CA GLY A 156 -29.03 11.93 17.74
C GLY A 156 -27.79 11.64 18.59
N CYS A 157 -26.69 11.33 17.91
CA CYS A 157 -25.40 11.01 18.53
C CYS A 157 -24.56 12.28 18.82
N MET A 158 -23.54 12.15 19.67
CA MET A 158 -22.61 13.24 20.02
C MET A 158 -22.04 13.95 18.79
N ALA A 159 -21.69 13.22 17.72
CA ALA A 159 -21.17 13.80 16.49
C ALA A 159 -22.16 14.79 15.82
N ARG A 160 -23.46 14.55 15.96
CA ARG A 160 -24.51 15.47 15.51
C ARG A 160 -24.59 16.70 16.40
N HIS A 161 -24.53 16.50 17.72
CA HIS A 161 -24.61 17.61 18.70
C HIS A 161 -23.45 18.59 18.59
N ILE A 162 -22.26 18.12 18.21
CA ILE A 162 -21.07 18.97 17.98
C ILE A 162 -20.89 19.41 16.52
N GLY A 163 -21.89 19.17 15.65
CA GLY A 163 -21.88 19.66 14.27
C GLY A 163 -20.99 18.89 13.27
N LEU A 164 -20.38 17.76 13.66
CA LEU A 164 -19.53 16.93 12.78
C LEU A 164 -20.30 15.98 11.86
N CYS A 165 -21.62 15.88 12.02
CA CYS A 165 -22.48 15.00 11.24
C CYS A 165 -23.89 15.60 11.16
N LYS A 166 -24.51 15.59 9.98
CA LYS A 166 -25.89 16.09 9.79
C LYS A 166 -26.97 15.04 10.08
N GLY A 167 -26.55 13.83 10.46
CA GLY A 167 -27.44 12.69 10.63
C GLY A 167 -27.78 12.04 9.28
N PRO A 168 -28.88 11.30 9.19
CA PRO A 168 -29.83 11.01 10.27
C PRO A 168 -29.25 10.11 11.38
N CYS A 169 -29.96 9.98 12.50
CA CYS A 169 -29.65 8.99 13.55
C CYS A 169 -30.94 8.22 13.78
N HIS A 170 -30.89 6.90 13.65
CA HIS A 170 -32.04 6.01 13.80
C HIS A 170 -31.62 4.85 14.70
#